data_AF-A0A0K2RAC7-F1
#
_entry.id   AF-A0A0K2RAC7-F1
#
_cell.length_a   1.000
_cell.length_b   1.000
_cell.length_c   1.000
_cell.angle_alpha   90.00
_cell.angle_beta   90.00
_cell.angle_gamma   90.00
#
_symmetry.space_group_name_H-M   'P 1'
#
loop_
_entity.id
_entity.type
_entity.pdbx_description
1 polymer ?
#
loop_
_entity_poly.entity_id
_entity_poly.type
_entity_poly.pdbx_seq_one_letter_code
_entity_poly.pdbx_strand_id
1 'polypeptide(L)'
;MWTLSFNLIVNHVTGEKSVQMKPAPLLPTEQVESAAARVRPLFLKEDGVHYDKVLNALAEIVSASSEHKKEVEELRSKFRIADPDYPNGRPKAPRSEPSISNKEMAGAWLYGHLLHEDELRRSYGKGISAEEMLLNATKTVCGEMLAAIETLHLIERLVVSGSLGSPKNYSRSV
;
A
#
# COMPACT_ATOMS: atom_id res chain seq x y z
N MET A 1 -3.54 -10.77 20.89
CA MET A 1 -5.00 -10.91 20.89
C MET A 1 -5.57 -9.62 20.32
N TRP A 2 -6.29 -9.68 19.20
CA TRP A 2 -6.89 -8.48 18.58
C TRP A 2 -8.32 -8.32 19.06
N THR A 3 -8.72 -7.10 19.41
CA THR A 3 -10.07 -6.80 19.92
C THR A 3 -10.83 -5.99 18.88
N LEU A 4 -11.91 -6.54 18.33
CA LEU A 4 -12.85 -5.83 17.46
C LEU A 4 -13.97 -5.24 18.30
N SER A 5 -14.24 -3.94 18.14
CA SER A 5 -15.32 -3.25 18.85
C SER A 5 -16.33 -2.62 17.90
N PHE A 6 -17.62 -2.83 18.15
CA PHE A 6 -18.72 -2.22 17.40
C PHE A 6 -19.90 -1.92 18.32
N ASN A 7 -20.77 -1.04 17.86
CA ASN A 7 -22.11 -0.81 18.38
C ASN A 7 -23.10 -1.60 17.53
N LEU A 8 -23.99 -2.35 18.19
CA LEU A 8 -25.18 -2.89 17.55
C LEU A 8 -26.32 -1.88 17.75
N ILE A 9 -26.85 -1.36 16.64
CA ILE A 9 -27.99 -0.44 16.66
C ILE A 9 -29.23 -1.26 16.31
N VAL A 10 -30.24 -1.23 17.18
CA VAL A 10 -31.50 -1.95 16.96
C VAL A 10 -32.63 -0.95 16.90
N ASN A 11 -33.36 -0.93 15.78
CA ASN A 11 -34.61 -0.19 15.68
C ASN A 11 -35.71 -1.00 16.38
N HIS A 12 -36.18 -0.52 17.53
CA HIS A 12 -37.18 -1.23 18.34
C HIS A 12 -38.61 -1.20 17.74
N VAL A 13 -38.85 -0.40 16.70
CA VAL A 13 -40.14 -0.32 16.00
C VAL A 13 -40.19 -1.29 14.82
N THR A 14 -39.10 -1.38 14.04
CA THR A 14 -39.04 -2.23 12.83
C THR A 14 -38.32 -3.57 13.06
N GLY A 15 -37.57 -3.70 14.14
CA GLY A 15 -36.71 -4.85 14.42
C GLY A 15 -35.40 -4.88 13.62
N GLU A 16 -35.14 -3.86 12.79
CA GLU A 16 -33.96 -3.78 11.95
C GLU A 16 -32.69 -3.59 12.80
N LYS A 17 -31.63 -4.33 12.45
CA LYS A 17 -30.35 -4.31 13.13
C LYS A 17 -29.29 -3.77 12.20
N SER A 18 -28.51 -2.80 12.65
CA SER A 18 -27.31 -2.33 11.95
C SER A 18 -26.09 -2.38 12.86
N VAL A 19 -24.91 -2.49 12.25
CA VAL A 19 -23.62 -2.53 12.95
C VAL A 19 -22.86 -1.28 12.63
N GLN A 20 -22.41 -0.57 13.66
CA GLN A 20 -21.50 0.55 13.54
C GLN A 20 -20.18 0.19 14.21
N MET A 21 -19.10 0.05 13.45
CA MET A 21 -17.77 -0.16 14.04
C MET A 21 -17.40 1.01 14.96
N LYS A 22 -16.86 0.72 16.15
CA LYS A 22 -16.34 1.80 17.00
C LYS A 22 -15.11 2.40 16.31
N PRO A 23 -14.98 3.73 16.23
CA PRO A 23 -13.77 4.35 15.72
C PRO A 23 -12.58 3.89 16.56
N ALA A 24 -11.60 3.24 15.92
CA ALA A 24 -10.29 3.08 16.53
C ALA A 24 -9.59 4.45 16.51
N PRO A 25 -8.83 4.81 17.55
CA PRO A 25 -8.01 6.01 17.49
C PRO A 25 -7.07 5.93 16.28
N LEU A 26 -6.89 7.04 15.58
CA LEU A 26 -5.89 7.12 14.51
C LEU A 26 -4.51 6.80 15.08
N LEU A 27 -3.68 6.13 14.28
CA LEU A 27 -2.27 5.98 14.65
C LEU A 27 -1.63 7.36 14.76
N PRO A 28 -0.65 7.55 15.67
CA PRO A 28 0.12 8.78 15.71
C PRO A 28 0.69 9.11 14.34
N THR A 29 0.52 10.35 13.89
CA THR A 29 0.92 10.79 12.55
C THR A 29 2.37 10.43 12.25
N GLU A 30 3.30 10.73 13.16
CA GLU A 30 4.73 10.42 13.02
C GLU A 30 5.00 8.94 12.71
N GLN A 31 4.20 8.01 13.24
CA GLN A 31 4.36 6.57 12.94
C GLN A 31 3.96 6.26 11.50
N VAL A 32 2.88 6.86 11.02
CA VAL A 32 2.41 6.71 9.63
C VAL A 32 3.41 7.30 8.66
N GLU A 33 3.94 8.49 8.97
CA GLU A 33 5.00 9.14 8.18
C GLU A 33 6.27 8.29 8.11
N SER A 34 6.71 7.79 9.26
CA SER A 34 7.90 6.95 9.37
C SER A 34 7.73 5.63 8.60
N ALA A 35 6.53 5.03 8.64
CA ALA A 35 6.22 3.84 7.87
C ALA A 35 6.21 4.12 6.36
N ALA A 36 5.53 5.18 5.92
CA ALA A 36 5.48 5.62 4.52
C ALA A 36 6.89 5.85 3.95
N ALA A 37 7.76 6.53 4.71
CA ALA A 37 9.13 6.81 4.30
C ALA A 37 9.95 5.53 4.04
N ARG A 38 9.71 4.44 4.80
CA ARG A 38 10.43 3.17 4.65
C ARG A 38 9.99 2.37 3.42
N VAL A 39 8.70 2.40 3.10
CA VAL A 39 8.16 1.64 1.94
C VAL A 39 8.26 2.43 0.63
N ARG A 40 8.42 3.76 0.69
CA ARG A 40 8.50 4.66 -0.47
C ARG A 40 9.38 4.16 -1.63
N PRO A 41 10.60 3.62 -1.42
CA PRO A 41 11.44 3.17 -2.54
C PRO A 41 10.80 2.06 -3.38
N LEU A 42 9.88 1.29 -2.80
CA LEU A 42 9.15 0.25 -3.52
C LEU A 42 8.07 0.83 -4.44
N PHE A 43 7.56 2.03 -4.17
CA PHE A 43 6.46 2.67 -4.92
C PHE A 43 6.90 3.84 -5.80
N LEU A 44 8.15 4.29 -5.68
CA LEU A 44 8.72 5.29 -6.58
C LEU A 44 9.21 4.61 -7.86
N LYS A 45 8.60 4.93 -9.00
CA LYS A 45 8.89 4.27 -10.30
C LYS A 45 10.36 4.37 -10.71
N GLU A 46 11.00 5.48 -10.38
CA GLU A 46 12.40 5.77 -10.68
C GLU A 46 13.36 4.95 -9.83
N ASP A 47 12.95 4.50 -8.63
CA ASP A 47 13.81 3.74 -7.73
C ASP A 47 14.15 2.35 -8.28
N GLY A 48 15.39 1.90 -8.08
CA GLY A 48 15.87 0.60 -8.56
C GLY A 48 15.12 -0.60 -7.97
N VAL A 49 14.47 -0.40 -6.82
CA VAL A 49 13.73 -1.43 -6.07
C VAL A 49 12.21 -1.29 -6.19
N HIS A 50 11.73 -0.50 -7.17
CA HIS A 50 10.29 -0.40 -7.45
C HIS A 50 9.64 -1.78 -7.59
N TYR A 51 8.45 -1.97 -7.00
CA TYR A 51 7.80 -3.27 -6.84
C TYR A 51 7.65 -4.01 -8.17
N ASP A 52 7.27 -3.32 -9.25
CA ASP A 52 7.13 -3.98 -10.55
C ASP A 52 8.46 -4.53 -11.07
N LYS A 53 9.59 -3.86 -10.81
CA LYS A 53 10.92 -4.34 -11.22
C LYS A 53 11.27 -5.63 -10.48
N VAL A 54 11.03 -5.64 -9.16
CA VAL A 54 11.27 -6.81 -8.31
C VAL A 54 10.37 -7.98 -8.69
N LEU A 55 9.06 -7.74 -8.86
CA LEU A 55 8.10 -8.78 -9.22
C LEU A 55 8.32 -9.32 -10.63
N ASN A 56 8.76 -8.50 -11.58
CA ASN A 56 9.15 -8.97 -12.91
C ASN A 56 10.35 -9.92 -12.83
N ALA A 57 11.39 -9.56 -12.08
CA ALA A 57 12.54 -10.43 -11.87
C ALA A 57 12.14 -11.75 -11.18
N LEU A 58 11.27 -11.69 -10.17
CA LEU A 58 10.75 -12.90 -9.52
C LEU A 58 9.95 -13.77 -10.49
N ALA A 59 9.09 -13.18 -11.34
CA ALA A 59 8.32 -13.91 -12.33
C ALA A 59 9.21 -14.65 -13.35
N GLU A 60 10.34 -14.06 -13.75
CA GLU A 60 11.33 -14.71 -14.61
C GLU A 60 12.00 -15.90 -13.90
N ILE A 61 12.41 -15.72 -12.64
CA ILE A 61 13.07 -16.75 -11.83
C ILE A 61 12.14 -17.94 -11.59
N VAL A 62 10.86 -17.67 -11.30
CA VAL A 62 9.86 -18.71 -11.05
C VAL A 62 9.12 -19.15 -12.31
N SER A 63 9.65 -18.83 -13.50
CA SER A 63 8.96 -19.05 -14.78
C SER A 63 8.59 -20.52 -15.08
N ALA A 64 9.24 -21.49 -14.42
CA ALA A 64 8.92 -22.91 -14.53
C ALA A 64 7.82 -23.39 -13.57
N SER A 65 7.45 -22.61 -12.54
CA SER A 65 6.44 -22.97 -11.53
C SER A 65 5.15 -22.16 -11.71
N SER A 66 4.06 -22.82 -12.10
CA SER A 66 2.75 -22.17 -12.24
C SER A 66 2.19 -21.66 -10.92
N GLU A 67 2.50 -22.33 -9.81
CA GLU A 67 2.08 -21.94 -8.46
C GLU A 67 2.76 -20.64 -8.04
N HIS A 68 4.09 -20.58 -8.11
CA HIS A 68 4.83 -19.38 -7.74
C HIS A 68 4.52 -18.19 -8.67
N LYS A 69 4.25 -18.44 -9.96
CA LYS A 69 3.74 -17.37 -10.85
C LYS A 69 2.44 -16.77 -10.34
N LYS A 70 1.52 -17.61 -9.88
CA LYS A 70 0.25 -17.15 -9.32
C LYS A 70 0.49 -16.32 -8.06
N GLU A 71 1.38 -16.77 -7.17
CA GLU A 71 1.77 -15.99 -5.97
C GLU A 71 2.35 -14.62 -6.34
N VAL A 72 3.21 -14.54 -7.35
CA VAL A 72 3.78 -13.27 -7.82
C VAL A 72 2.70 -12.33 -8.36
N GLU A 73 1.72 -12.83 -9.11
CA GLU A 73 0.61 -12.01 -9.61
C GLU A 73 -0.38 -11.60 -8.51
N GLU A 74 -0.57 -12.44 -7.49
CA GLU A 74 -1.33 -12.07 -6.28
C GLU A 74 -0.61 -10.93 -5.52
N LEU A 75 0.71 -11.02 -5.35
CA LEU A 75 1.51 -9.92 -4.79
C LEU A 75 1.40 -8.65 -5.63
N ARG A 76 1.48 -8.77 -6.96
CA ARG A 76 1.32 -7.63 -7.86
C ARG A 76 -0.04 -6.94 -7.68
N SER A 77 -1.10 -7.72 -7.53
CA SER A 77 -2.43 -7.19 -7.22
C SER A 77 -2.44 -6.41 -5.90
N LYS A 78 -1.80 -6.95 -4.84
CA LYS A 78 -1.69 -6.27 -3.54
C LYS A 78 -0.93 -4.95 -3.63
N PHE A 79 0.23 -4.93 -4.31
CA PHE A 79 0.96 -3.68 -4.58
C PHE A 79 0.11 -2.68 -5.34
N ARG A 80 -0.55 -3.11 -6.41
CA ARG A 80 -1.43 -2.25 -7.20
C ARG A 80 -2.61 -1.72 -6.42
N ILE A 81 -3.15 -2.46 -5.45
CA ILE A 81 -4.21 -1.97 -4.56
C ILE A 81 -3.66 -0.93 -3.57
N ALA A 82 -2.44 -1.13 -3.06
CA ALA A 82 -1.78 -0.22 -2.14
C ALA A 82 -1.22 1.04 -2.83
N ASP A 83 -0.85 0.96 -4.11
CA ASP A 83 -0.22 2.06 -4.85
C ASP A 83 -1.23 3.19 -5.12
N PRO A 84 -1.02 4.41 -4.57
CA PRO A 84 -1.88 5.56 -4.82
C PRO A 84 -1.91 6.01 -6.28
N ASP A 85 -0.85 5.73 -7.03
CA ASP A 85 -0.71 6.10 -8.43
C ASP A 85 -1.24 5.02 -9.38
N TYR A 86 -1.48 3.79 -8.95
CA TYR A 86 -2.05 2.77 -9.85
C TYR A 86 -3.59 2.86 -9.96
N PRO A 87 -4.18 2.75 -11.18
CA PRO A 87 -3.55 2.52 -12.49
C PRO A 87 -3.20 3.80 -13.27
N ASN A 88 -3.66 4.97 -12.81
CA ASN A 88 -3.70 6.20 -13.62
C ASN A 88 -2.36 6.97 -13.65
N GLY A 89 -1.38 6.53 -12.87
CA GLY A 89 -0.16 7.24 -12.55
C GLY A 89 -0.39 8.45 -11.64
N ARG A 90 0.69 9.20 -11.41
CA ARG A 90 0.65 10.49 -10.73
C ARG A 90 -0.29 11.45 -11.46
N PRO A 91 -1.17 12.18 -10.75
CA PRO A 91 -2.01 13.23 -11.32
C PRO A 91 -1.21 14.23 -12.19
N LYS A 92 -1.83 14.70 -13.27
CA LYS A 92 -1.26 15.72 -14.18
C LYS A 92 -2.11 16.97 -14.33
N ALA A 93 -3.33 16.95 -13.80
CA ALA A 93 -4.26 18.07 -13.80
C ALA A 93 -5.02 18.09 -12.46
N PRO A 94 -5.57 19.25 -12.04
CA PRO A 94 -6.39 19.33 -10.84
C PRO A 94 -7.61 18.42 -10.94
N ARG A 95 -8.17 18.03 -9.78
CA ARG A 95 -9.38 17.22 -9.71
C ARG A 95 -10.52 17.87 -10.49
N SER A 96 -11.09 17.12 -11.44
CA SER A 96 -12.27 17.53 -12.24
C SER A 96 -13.55 16.81 -11.83
N GLU A 97 -13.46 15.66 -11.15
CA GLU A 97 -14.61 14.84 -10.76
C GLU A 97 -15.15 15.17 -9.35
N PRO A 98 -16.47 15.01 -9.12
CA PRO A 98 -17.09 15.31 -7.83
C PRO A 98 -16.73 14.31 -6.73
N SER A 99 -16.41 13.05 -7.07
CA SER A 99 -15.99 12.01 -6.13
C SER A 99 -14.47 11.86 -6.08
N ILE A 100 -13.96 11.38 -4.93
CA ILE A 100 -12.55 11.07 -4.72
C ILE A 100 -12.42 9.61 -4.28
N SER A 101 -11.45 8.89 -4.82
CA SER A 101 -11.13 7.55 -4.36
C SER A 101 -10.27 7.57 -3.08
N ASN A 102 -10.33 6.50 -2.29
CA ASN A 102 -9.49 6.36 -1.10
C ASN A 102 -7.99 6.48 -1.42
N LYS A 103 -7.58 6.05 -2.62
CA LYS A 103 -6.20 6.14 -3.11
C LYS A 103 -5.78 7.57 -3.39
N GLU A 104 -6.62 8.34 -4.08
CA GLU A 104 -6.37 9.75 -4.34
C GLU A 104 -6.31 10.54 -3.03
N MET A 105 -7.18 10.21 -2.08
CA MET A 105 -7.17 10.82 -0.76
C MET A 105 -5.89 10.48 0.02
N ALA A 106 -5.45 9.22 0.00
CA ALA A 106 -4.18 8.80 0.59
C ALA A 106 -2.99 9.49 -0.10
N GLY A 107 -2.99 9.57 -1.43
CA GLY A 107 -1.95 10.24 -2.22
C GLY A 107 -1.87 11.75 -1.95
N ALA A 108 -3.01 12.42 -1.77
CA ALA A 108 -3.07 13.82 -1.37
C ALA A 108 -2.41 14.08 -0.02
N TRP A 109 -2.54 13.13 0.92
CA TRP A 109 -1.87 13.20 2.21
C TRP A 109 -0.38 12.86 2.08
N LEU A 110 -0.06 11.66 1.60
CA LEU A 110 1.30 11.11 1.52
C LEU A 110 2.25 11.99 0.74
N TYR A 111 1.78 12.61 -0.34
CA TYR A 111 2.64 13.32 -1.27
C TYR A 111 2.25 14.78 -1.52
N GLY A 112 1.10 15.23 -1.02
CA GLY A 112 0.74 16.65 -1.06
C GLY A 112 1.05 17.36 0.25
N HIS A 113 0.76 16.70 1.38
CA HIS A 113 0.95 17.24 2.72
C HIS A 113 2.26 16.79 3.36
N LEU A 114 2.65 15.51 3.18
CA LEU A 114 3.80 14.91 3.84
C LEU A 114 5.10 14.97 3.02
N LEU A 115 5.11 14.37 1.82
CA LEU A 115 6.33 14.18 1.01
C LEU A 115 6.30 15.05 -0.25
N HIS A 116 7.03 16.17 -0.20
CA HIS A 116 7.12 17.20 -1.24
C HIS A 116 5.87 18.05 -1.35
N GLU A 117 6.07 19.34 -1.59
CA GLU A 117 4.98 20.27 -1.81
C GLU A 117 4.36 20.09 -3.21
N ASP A 118 3.79 18.92 -3.49
CA ASP A 118 3.03 18.68 -4.71
C ASP A 118 1.66 19.40 -4.61
N GLU A 119 1.64 20.66 -5.05
CA GLU A 119 0.43 21.49 -5.11
C GLU A 119 -0.72 20.79 -5.83
N LEU A 120 -0.41 20.00 -6.87
CA LEU A 120 -1.41 19.27 -7.62
C LEU A 120 -2.06 18.21 -6.74
N ARG A 121 -1.27 17.39 -6.04
CA ARG A 121 -1.81 16.39 -5.11
C ARG A 121 -2.51 17.02 -3.90
N ARG A 122 -2.06 18.18 -3.40
CA ARG A 122 -2.81 18.93 -2.37
C ARG A 122 -4.20 19.32 -2.83
N SER A 123 -4.37 19.68 -4.11
CA SER A 123 -5.68 20.08 -4.63
C SER A 123 -6.75 18.99 -4.52
N TYR A 124 -6.34 17.72 -4.49
CA TYR A 124 -7.24 16.57 -4.32
C TYR A 124 -7.78 16.48 -2.89
N GLY A 125 -7.03 16.94 -1.89
CA GLY A 125 -7.47 17.00 -0.50
C GLY A 125 -8.41 18.17 -0.17
N LYS A 126 -8.69 19.07 -1.13
CA LYS A 126 -9.48 20.28 -0.87
C LYS A 126 -10.92 19.92 -0.46
N GLY A 127 -11.28 20.31 0.76
CA GLY A 127 -12.61 20.06 1.34
C GLY A 127 -12.73 18.75 2.12
N ILE A 128 -11.62 18.01 2.28
CA ILE A 128 -11.54 16.77 3.06
C ILE A 128 -10.81 17.08 4.37
N SER A 129 -11.23 16.48 5.48
CA SER A 129 -10.56 16.68 6.76
C SER A 129 -9.19 16.01 6.80
N ALA A 130 -8.28 16.56 7.61
CA ALA A 130 -6.95 15.99 7.80
C ALA A 130 -7.02 14.57 8.39
N GLU A 131 -7.98 14.33 9.29
CA GLU A 131 -8.22 13.03 9.92
C GLU A 131 -8.67 11.97 8.92
N GLU A 132 -9.55 12.33 7.97
CA GLU A 132 -10.03 11.40 6.95
C GLU A 132 -8.92 11.05 5.94
N MET A 133 -8.12 12.06 5.57
CA MET A 133 -6.92 11.88 4.76
C MET A 133 -5.90 10.98 5.46
N LEU A 134 -5.61 11.23 6.74
CA LEU A 134 -4.69 10.43 7.54
C LEU A 134 -5.19 8.99 7.70
N LEU A 135 -6.49 8.77 7.89
CA LEU A 135 -7.08 7.43 7.95
C LEU A 135 -6.84 6.65 6.66
N ASN A 136 -7.06 7.28 5.51
CA ASN A 136 -6.86 6.62 4.22
C ASN A 136 -5.36 6.39 3.95
N ALA A 137 -4.50 7.37 4.25
CA ALA A 137 -3.06 7.18 4.19
C ALA A 137 -2.58 6.02 5.08
N THR A 138 -3.11 5.92 6.30
CA THR A 138 -2.78 4.82 7.23
C THR A 138 -3.13 3.46 6.62
N LYS A 139 -4.34 3.30 6.07
CA LYS A 139 -4.76 2.05 5.41
C LYS A 139 -3.86 1.70 4.23
N THR A 140 -3.55 2.71 3.41
CA THR A 140 -2.65 2.57 2.26
C THR A 140 -1.27 2.09 2.70
N VAL A 141 -0.61 2.80 3.63
CA VAL A 141 0.73 2.46 4.12
C VAL A 141 0.76 1.08 4.77
N CYS A 142 -0.27 0.69 5.52
CA CYS A 142 -0.37 -0.68 6.05
C CYS A 142 -0.44 -1.72 4.91
N GLY A 143 -1.18 -1.44 3.84
CA GLY A 143 -1.20 -2.29 2.65
C GLY A 143 0.16 -2.38 1.95
N GLU A 144 0.86 -1.26 1.82
CA GLU A 144 2.21 -1.18 1.26
C GLU A 144 3.20 -2.04 2.07
N MET A 145 3.16 -1.93 3.41
CA MET A 145 3.99 -2.72 4.31
C MET A 145 3.70 -4.22 4.22
N LEU A 146 2.41 -4.61 4.19
CA LEU A 146 2.02 -6.02 4.08
C LEU A 146 2.49 -6.62 2.75
N ALA A 147 2.31 -5.91 1.63
CA ALA A 147 2.80 -6.36 0.32
C ALA A 147 4.33 -6.55 0.31
N ALA A 148 5.07 -5.64 0.95
CA ALA A 148 6.52 -5.75 1.09
C ALA A 148 6.94 -6.96 1.94
N ILE A 149 6.31 -7.17 3.10
CA ILE A 149 6.61 -8.29 4.00
C ILE A 149 6.30 -9.64 3.32
N GLU A 150 5.15 -9.75 2.65
CA GLU A 150 4.81 -10.98 1.94
C GLU A 150 5.76 -11.27 0.78
N THR A 151 6.25 -10.24 0.09
CA THR A 151 7.28 -10.38 -0.94
C THR A 151 8.58 -10.90 -0.35
N LEU A 152 8.99 -10.37 0.81
CA LEU A 152 10.16 -10.88 1.54
C LEU A 152 9.98 -12.36 1.90
N HIS A 153 8.82 -12.75 2.43
CA HIS A 153 8.55 -14.15 2.76
C HIS A 153 8.58 -15.07 1.52
N LEU A 154 8.11 -14.61 0.36
CA LEU A 154 8.25 -15.36 -0.89
C LEU A 154 9.73 -15.53 -1.26
N ILE A 155 10.51 -14.44 -1.24
CA ILE A 155 11.94 -14.49 -1.52
C ILE A 155 12.65 -15.47 -0.59
N GLU A 156 12.40 -15.41 0.71
CA GLU A 156 12.99 -16.31 1.70
C GLU A 156 12.65 -17.78 1.40
N ARG A 157 11.39 -18.09 1.07
CA ARG A 157 11.00 -19.46 0.67
C ARG A 157 11.75 -19.91 -0.58
N LEU A 158 11.87 -19.06 -1.59
CA LEU A 158 12.58 -19.37 -2.83
C LEU A 158 14.09 -19.57 -2.61
N VAL A 159 14.70 -18.85 -1.67
CA VAL A 159 16.10 -19.06 -1.28
C VAL A 159 16.27 -20.40 -0.58
N VAL A 160 15.39 -20.72 0.37
CA VAL A 160 15.44 -21.99 1.12
C VAL A 160 15.20 -23.20 0.21
N SER A 161 14.32 -23.08 -0.79
CA SER A 161 14.07 -24.13 -1.78
C SER A 161 15.18 -24.26 -2.84
N GLY A 162 16.17 -23.35 -2.85
CA GLY A 162 17.22 -23.29 -3.86
C GLY A 162 16.75 -22.78 -5.23
N SER A 163 15.51 -22.30 -5.34
CA SER A 163 14.96 -21.71 -6.56
C SER A 163 15.52 -20.31 -6.83
N LEU A 164 15.97 -19.62 -5.78
CA LEU A 164 16.76 -18.40 -5.86
C LEU A 164 18.17 -18.66 -5.31
N GLY A 165 19.20 -18.34 -6.09
CA GLY A 165 20.59 -18.49 -5.65
C GLY A 165 20.84 -17.70 -4.36
N SER A 166 21.47 -18.32 -3.37
CA SER A 166 21.92 -17.60 -2.17
C SER A 166 22.98 -16.57 -2.57
N PRO A 167 23.01 -15.35 -1.99
CA PRO A 167 23.98 -14.30 -2.33
C PRO A 167 25.46 -14.63 -2.02
N LYS A 168 25.83 -15.89 -1.78
CA LYS A 168 27.21 -16.36 -1.56
C LYS A 168 28.17 -16.13 -2.75
N ASN A 169 27.70 -15.60 -3.88
CA ASN A 169 28.51 -15.41 -5.09
C ASN A 169 28.82 -13.94 -5.45
N TYR A 170 28.52 -12.96 -4.58
CA TYR A 170 29.14 -11.63 -4.72
C TYR A 170 30.53 -11.64 -4.07
N SER A 171 31.47 -12.41 -4.64
CA SER A 171 32.88 -12.19 -4.36
C SER A 171 33.24 -10.80 -4.90
N ARG A 172 33.57 -9.89 -3.99
CA ARG A 172 34.19 -8.59 -4.29
C ARG A 172 35.27 -8.78 -5.37
N SER A 173 34.97 -8.33 -6.57
CA SER A 173 35.96 -7.95 -7.56
C SER A 173 35.95 -6.42 -7.58
N VAL A 174 36.72 -5.85 -6.67
CA VAL A 174 37.33 -4.52 -6.83
C VAL A 174 38.81 -4.77 -6.98
#